data_AF-A0A1G9NW17-F1
#
_entry.id   AF-A0A1G9NW17-F1
#
_cell.length_a   1.000
_cell.length_b   1.000
_cell.length_c   1.000
_cell.angle_alpha   90.00
_cell.angle_beta   90.00
_cell.angle_gamma   90.00
#
_symmetry.space_group_name_H-M   'P 1'
#
loop_
_entity.id
_entity.type
_entity.pdbx_description
1 polymer ?
#
loop_
_entity_poly.entity_id
_entity_poly.type
_entity_poly.pdbx_seq_one_letter_code
_entity_poly.pdbx_strand_id
1 'polypeptide(L)' 'MQQPDLLVRVSEFKQKFYPRKWAKYEEARMGSLRLVPAVHSLPRLEEDYEKMKEMIYGDYPSFDELMQYIARLENSINDS' A
#
# COMPACT_ATOMS: atom_id res chain seq x y z
N MET A 1 2.70 0.99 17.07
CA MET A 1 3.57 0.32 16.06
C MET A 1 4.88 -0.11 16.72
N GLN A 2 5.44 -1.28 16.37
CA GLN A 2 6.67 -1.79 17.02
C GLN A 2 7.97 -1.13 16.52
N GLN A 3 7.95 -0.38 15.41
CA GLN A 3 9.15 0.27 14.84
C GLN A 3 8.80 1.59 14.10
N PRO A 4 8.67 2.73 14.81
CA PRO A 4 8.30 4.01 14.18
C PRO A 4 9.34 4.50 13.15
N ASP A 5 10.60 4.12 13.32
CA ASP A 5 11.71 4.59 12.46
C ASP A 5 11.88 3.76 11.17
N LEU A 6 11.15 2.66 11.02
CA LEU A 6 11.32 1.73 9.89
C LEU A 6 11.02 2.43 8.55
N LEU A 7 9.97 3.26 8.50
CA LEU A 7 9.59 4.00 7.29
C LEU A 7 10.71 4.94 6.82
N VAL A 8 11.31 5.67 7.77
CA VAL A 8 12.42 6.59 7.50
C VAL A 8 13.62 5.82 6.95
N ARG A 9 14.02 4.76 7.66
CA ARG A 9 15.19 3.95 7.28
C ARG A 9 15.04 3.31 5.91
N VAL A 10 13.85 2.79 5.58
CA VAL A 10 13.57 2.18 4.27
C VAL A 10 13.56 3.24 3.18
N SER A 11 13.00 4.43 3.44
CA SER A 11 12.93 5.52 2.46
C SER A 11 14.33 6.06 2.13
N GLU A 12 15.18 6.27 3.13
CA GLU A 12 16.58 6.67 2.96
C GLU A 12 17.39 5.63 2.16
N PHE A 13 17.23 4.35 2.50
CA PHE A 13 17.87 3.26 1.76
C PHE A 13 17.45 3.25 0.29
N LYS A 14 16.13 3.32 0.02
CA LYS A 14 15.63 3.33 -1.37
C LYS A 14 16.05 4.59 -2.13
N GLN A 15 16.11 5.75 -1.48
CA GLN A 15 16.60 6.97 -2.11
C GLN A 15 18.07 6.83 -2.56
N LYS A 16 18.90 6.17 -1.74
CA LYS A 16 20.32 5.97 -2.03
C LYS A 16 20.59 4.91 -3.09
N PHE A 17 19.91 3.77 -3.02
CA PHE A 17 20.21 2.60 -3.85
C PHE A 17 19.28 2.41 -5.06
N TYR A 18 18.08 2.99 -5.02
CA TYR A 18 17.07 2.88 -6.08
C TYR A 18 16.50 4.25 -6.48
N PRO A 19 17.34 5.27 -6.79
CA PRO A 19 16.86 6.61 -7.09
C PRO A 19 15.98 6.61 -8.35
N ARG A 20 14.67 6.72 -8.14
CA ARG A 20 13.66 6.84 -9.19
C ARG A 20 12.91 8.14 -8.95
N LYS A 21 13.05 9.13 -9.85
CA LYS A 21 12.40 10.45 -9.71
C LYS A 21 10.88 10.36 -9.51
N TRP A 22 10.25 9.35 -10.10
CA TRP A 22 8.80 9.13 -9.99
C TRP A 22 8.38 8.50 -8.66
N ALA A 23 9.29 7.88 -7.91
CA ALA A 23 8.98 7.17 -6.68
C ALA A 23 8.86 8.09 -5.45
N LYS A 24 9.30 9.37 -5.58
CA LYS A 24 9.07 10.44 -4.59
C LYS A 24 9.33 10.01 -3.13
N TYR A 25 10.45 9.31 -2.88
CA TYR A 25 10.78 8.79 -1.54
C TYR A 25 10.82 9.89 -0.46
N GLU A 26 11.11 11.13 -0.84
CA GLU A 26 11.08 12.30 0.05
C GLU A 26 9.69 12.65 0.59
N GLU A 27 8.64 12.24 -0.12
CA GLU A 27 7.23 12.40 0.24
C GLU A 27 6.70 11.20 1.04
N ALA A 28 7.46 10.11 1.21
CA ALA A 28 7.05 8.91 1.95
C ALA A 28 7.25 9.09 3.47
N ARG A 29 6.35 9.86 4.10
CA ARG A 29 6.38 10.21 5.52
C ARG A 29 5.11 9.74 6.22
N MET A 30 5.16 9.63 7.55
CA MET A 30 3.95 9.43 8.35
C MET A 30 2.95 10.55 8.03
N GLY A 31 1.69 10.21 7.80
CA GLY A 31 0.63 11.16 7.44
C GLY A 31 0.48 11.45 5.94
N SER A 32 1.41 11.03 5.09
CA SER A 32 1.35 11.27 3.64
C SER A 32 1.23 10.00 2.79
N LEU A 33 1.19 8.82 3.42
CA LEU A 33 1.12 7.56 2.71
C LEU A 33 -0.25 7.37 2.08
N ARG A 34 -0.26 6.90 0.83
CA ARG A 34 -1.45 6.49 0.10
C ARG A 34 -1.30 5.03 -0.30
N LEU A 35 -2.01 4.16 0.39
CA LEU A 35 -2.11 2.73 0.12
C LEU A 35 -3.33 2.41 -0.74
N VAL A 36 -4.44 3.15 -0.57
CA VAL A 36 -5.66 2.94 -1.35
C VAL A 36 -5.42 3.37 -2.80
N PRO A 37 -5.70 2.49 -3.79
CA PRO A 37 -5.57 2.84 -5.19
C PRO A 37 -6.47 4.02 -5.59
N ALA A 38 -6.11 4.71 -6.66
CA ALA A 38 -6.98 5.74 -7.23
C ALA A 38 -8.31 5.14 -7.72
N VAL A 39 -9.42 5.88 -7.55
CA VAL A 39 -10.79 5.40 -7.86
C VAL A 39 -10.92 4.85 -9.28
N HIS A 40 -10.28 5.48 -10.26
CA HIS A 40 -10.32 5.04 -11.66
C HIS A 40 -9.64 3.69 -11.90
N SER A 41 -8.74 3.27 -11.01
CA SER A 41 -8.02 2.00 -11.10
C SER A 41 -8.76 0.85 -10.42
N LEU A 42 -9.75 1.13 -9.56
CA LEU A 42 -10.46 0.11 -8.79
C LEU A 42 -11.13 -0.96 -9.66
N PRO A 43 -11.88 -0.62 -10.72
CA PRO A 43 -12.55 -1.64 -11.54
C PRO A 43 -11.55 -2.60 -12.19
N ARG A 44 -10.43 -2.07 -12.68
CA ARG A 44 -9.38 -2.89 -13.30
C ARG A 44 -8.70 -3.81 -12.28
N LEU A 45 -8.47 -3.32 -11.07
CA LEU A 45 -7.85 -4.10 -9.99
C LEU A 45 -8.79 -5.19 -9.48
N GLU A 46 -10.08 -4.92 -9.41
CA GLU A 46 -11.10 -5.90 -9.05
C GLU A 46 -11.14 -7.03 -10.10
N GLU A 47 -11.20 -6.71 -11.39
CA GLU A 47 -11.15 -7.72 -12.46
C GLU A 47 -9.87 -8.56 -12.43
N ASP A 48 -8.73 -7.93 -12.14
CA ASP A 48 -7.45 -8.63 -12.03
C ASP A 48 -7.42 -9.53 -10.79
N TYR A 49 -7.95 -9.04 -9.66
CA TYR A 49 -8.11 -9.81 -8.43
C TYR A 49 -8.97 -11.05 -8.65
N GLU A 50 -10.12 -10.91 -9.32
CA GLU A 50 -11.01 -12.04 -9.65
C GLU A 50 -10.29 -13.13 -10.45
N LYS A 51 -9.49 -12.75 -11.45
CA LYS A 51 -8.70 -13.70 -12.26
C LYS A 51 -7.61 -14.39 -11.46
N MET A 52 -7.07 -13.71 -10.44
CA MET A 52 -6.03 -14.26 -9.58
C MET A 52 -6.56 -15.18 -8.47
N LYS A 53 -7.88 -15.18 -8.20
CA LYS A 53 -8.48 -16.01 -7.13
C LYS A 53 -8.14 -17.48 -7.23
N GLU A 54 -8.06 -18.02 -8.44
CA GLU A 54 -7.71 -19.43 -8.67
C GLU A 54 -6.25 -19.77 -8.27
N MET A 55 -5.38 -18.76 -8.15
CA MET A 55 -3.99 -18.90 -7.71
C MET A 55 -3.81 -18.72 -6.20
N ILE A 56 -4.86 -18.34 -5.46
CA ILE A 56 -4.81 -18.11 -4.02
C ILE A 56 -5.29 -19.37 -3.31
N TYR A 57 -4.39 -20.01 -2.56
CA TYR A 57 -4.71 -21.22 -1.81
C TYR A 57 -5.37 -20.88 -0.47
N GLY A 58 -6.51 -21.52 -0.18
CA GLY A 58 -7.26 -21.34 1.07
C GLY A 58 -8.34 -20.25 0.99
N ASP A 59 -8.85 -19.85 2.15
CA ASP A 59 -9.84 -18.77 2.24
C ASP A 59 -9.15 -17.42 1.99
N TYR A 60 -9.71 -16.64 1.06
CA TYR A 60 -9.25 -15.29 0.76
C TYR A 60 -10.41 -14.28 0.93
N PRO A 61 -10.11 -13.06 1.38
CA PRO A 61 -11.14 -12.04 1.58
C PRO A 61 -11.75 -11.60 0.26
N SER A 62 -12.95 -11.04 0.29
CA SER A 62 -13.49 -10.32 -0.87
C SER A 62 -12.60 -9.10 -1.21
N PHE A 63 -12.67 -8.65 -2.46
CA PHE A 63 -11.97 -7.43 -2.89
C PHE A 63 -12.36 -6.22 -2.02
N ASP A 64 -13.65 -6.09 -1.69
CA ASP A 64 -14.16 -5.03 -0.82
C ASP A 64 -13.59 -5.09 0.59
N GLU A 65 -13.55 -6.27 1.21
CA GLU A 65 -12.96 -6.45 2.54
C GLU A 65 -11.47 -6.11 2.55
N LEU A 66 -10.75 -6.50 1.49
CA LEU A 66 -9.34 -6.18 1.30
C LEU A 66 -9.15 -4.66 1.18
N MET A 67 -9.95 -3.98 0.35
CA MET A 67 -9.86 -2.52 0.19
C MET A 67 -10.22 -1.78 1.47
N GLN A 68 -11.25 -2.22 2.21
CA GLN A 68 -11.61 -1.65 3.51
C GLN A 68 -10.50 -1.84 4.55
N TYR A 69 -9.82 -2.98 4.54
CA TYR A 69 -8.67 -3.21 5.41
C TYR A 69 -7.50 -2.30 5.05
N ILE A 70 -7.17 -2.17 3.76
CA ILE A 70 -6.10 -1.27 3.29
C ILE A 70 -6.41 0.20 3.66
N ALA A 71 -7.65 0.64 3.52
CA ALA A 71 -8.07 1.99 3.91
C ALA A 71 -7.92 2.22 5.43
N ARG A 72 -8.31 1.24 6.26
CA ARG A 72 -8.09 1.31 7.72
C ARG A 72 -6.61 1.34 8.07
N LEU A 73 -5.79 0.57 7.36
CA LEU A 73 -4.35 0.55 7.56
C LEU A 73 -3.70 1.88 7.18
N GLU A 74 -4.12 2.48 6.05
CA GLU A 74 -3.67 3.81 5.64
C GLU A 74 -3.95 4.85 6.73
N ASN A 75 -5.19 4.91 7.23
CA ASN A 75 -5.56 5.80 8.32
C ASN A 75 -4.75 5.52 9.58
N SER A 76 -4.64 4.26 9.99
CA SER A 76 -3.85 3.89 11.17
C SER A 76 -2.39 4.28 11.07
N ILE A 77 -1.78 4.26 9.88
CA ILE A 77 -0.39 4.68 9.69
C ILE A 77 -0.28 6.20 9.67
N ASN A 78 -1.25 6.88 9.07
CA ASN A 78 -1.24 8.33 8.94
C ASN A 78 -1.66 9.07 10.22
N ASP A 79 -2.46 8.43 11.08
CA ASP A 79 -2.92 8.96 12.37
C ASP A 79 -1.98 8.63 13.55
N SER A 80 -0.87 7.90 13.29
CA SER A 80 0.13 7.49 14.30
C SER A 80 1.27 8.48 14.50
#